data_AF-A0A1W2CW83-F1
#
_entry.id   AF-A0A1W2CW83-F1
#
_cell.length_a   1.000
_cell.length_b   1.000
_cell.length_c   1.000
_cell.angle_alpha   90.00
_cell.angle_beta   90.00
_cell.angle_gamma   90.00
#
_symmetry.space_group_name_H-M   'P 1'
#
loop_
_entity.id
_entity.type
_entity.pdbx_description
1 polymer ?
#
loop_
_entity_poly.entity_id
_entity_poly.type
_entity_poly.pdbx_seq_one_letter_code
_entity_poly.pdbx_strand_id
1 'polypeptide(L)'
;MHKLLLSAAALATLGTGAAVLGQTVEGLNLDAIRARSETMAADAQALSTEVQRRGDAFRKDAETVHAVAMEQVRTIDRANLPKGPAGAVDFDEMIQTASANMKDNRGSAPQFMVFVSTSMPEQALKQIIADTSAAGGVVVFRGFPGNSGKAFIAALSKVVTKDQQFASIGIDPRLFRAFNVDAVPAMVVTSTDFTPCDGLTCRSEPPPFDRIVGNVTVRYALETFSDANGPGALIAKTALANLGRAP
;
A
#
# COMPACT_ATOMS: atom_id res chain seq x y z
N MET A 1 -40.98 -60.26 10.26
CA MET A 1 -41.34 -60.55 8.86
C MET A 1 -41.79 -59.26 8.18
N HIS A 2 -41.22 -58.94 7.01
CA HIS A 2 -41.75 -58.08 5.93
C HIS A 2 -41.87 -56.56 6.20
N LYS A 3 -40.98 -55.74 5.60
CA LYS A 3 -41.04 -55.06 4.28
C LYS A 3 -41.75 -53.69 4.38
N LEU A 4 -41.03 -52.56 4.24
CA LEU A 4 -40.82 -51.78 3.01
C LEU A 4 -42.13 -51.24 2.42
N LEU A 5 -42.24 -49.91 2.26
CA LEU A 5 -42.63 -49.25 0.99
C LEU A 5 -42.57 -47.71 1.10
N LEU A 6 -41.84 -47.13 0.14
CA LEU A 6 -41.86 -45.72 -0.24
C LEU A 6 -43.24 -45.32 -0.79
N SER A 7 -43.60 -44.04 -0.69
CA SER A 7 -44.33 -43.36 -1.78
C SER A 7 -44.00 -41.87 -1.79
N ALA A 8 -43.63 -41.40 -2.97
CA ALA A 8 -43.31 -40.03 -3.29
C ALA A 8 -44.53 -39.28 -3.87
N ALA A 9 -44.37 -37.96 -3.98
CA ALA A 9 -45.06 -37.02 -4.88
C ALA A 9 -46.44 -36.47 -4.48
N ALA A 10 -46.53 -35.14 -4.36
CA ALA A 10 -47.22 -34.31 -5.35
C ALA A 10 -46.90 -32.81 -5.17
N LEU A 11 -46.60 -32.17 -6.29
CA LEU A 11 -46.33 -30.75 -6.49
C LEU A 11 -47.62 -29.90 -6.43
N ALA A 12 -47.42 -28.63 -6.02
CA ALA A 12 -48.05 -27.40 -6.49
C ALA A 12 -49.55 -27.12 -6.20
N THR A 13 -49.80 -26.03 -5.46
CA THR A 13 -50.73 -24.97 -5.89
C THR A 13 -50.25 -23.60 -5.39
N LEU A 14 -49.97 -22.69 -6.33
CA LEU A 14 -49.91 -21.24 -6.13
C LEU A 14 -51.35 -20.70 -6.18
N GLY A 15 -51.74 -19.79 -5.30
CA GLY A 15 -52.97 -19.00 -5.49
C GLY A 15 -53.61 -18.43 -4.23
N THR A 16 -53.15 -17.24 -3.83
CA THR A 16 -53.92 -16.09 -3.27
C THR A 16 -55.21 -16.34 -2.47
N GLY A 17 -55.20 -15.92 -1.20
CA GLY A 17 -56.40 -15.63 -0.42
C GLY A 17 -56.05 -15.14 0.98
N ALA A 18 -56.28 -13.86 1.25
CA ALA A 18 -56.00 -13.22 2.53
C ALA A 18 -56.87 -13.80 3.66
N ALA A 19 -56.22 -14.26 4.73
CA ALA A 19 -56.81 -14.35 6.06
C ALA A 19 -55.79 -13.84 7.07
N VAL A 20 -55.99 -12.60 7.48
CA VAL A 20 -55.30 -11.96 8.58
C VAL A 20 -55.66 -12.71 9.86
N LEU A 21 -54.69 -13.43 10.44
CA LEU A 21 -54.72 -13.79 11.85
C LEU A 21 -53.37 -13.36 12.43
N GLY A 22 -53.42 -12.26 13.18
CA GLY A 22 -52.27 -11.76 13.92
C GLY A 22 -51.84 -12.78 14.97
N GLN A 23 -50.62 -13.29 14.81
CA GLN A 23 -49.88 -13.94 15.87
C GLN A 23 -48.48 -13.34 15.90
N THR A 24 -48.31 -12.39 16.81
CA THR A 24 -47.01 -11.88 17.23
C THR A 24 -46.23 -13.03 17.88
N VAL A 25 -45.22 -13.55 17.19
CA VAL A 25 -44.23 -14.44 17.80
C VAL A 25 -43.26 -13.58 18.61
N GLU A 26 -43.17 -13.87 19.90
CA GLU A 26 -42.37 -13.16 20.88
C GLU A 26 -40.90 -13.00 20.44
N GLY A 27 -40.44 -11.75 20.44
CA GLY A 27 -39.01 -11.40 20.36
C GLY A 27 -38.50 -10.84 19.03
N LEU A 28 -39.26 -10.92 17.92
CA LEU A 28 -38.80 -10.46 16.62
C LEU A 28 -39.70 -9.35 16.03
N ASN A 29 -39.28 -8.10 16.19
CA ASN A 29 -39.99 -6.93 15.65
C ASN A 29 -39.68 -6.78 14.15
N LEU A 30 -40.59 -7.26 13.30
CA LEU A 30 -40.46 -7.25 11.84
C LEU A 30 -40.41 -5.84 11.24
N ASP A 31 -41.08 -4.87 11.86
CA ASP A 31 -41.08 -3.48 11.39
C ASP A 31 -39.74 -2.80 11.67
N ALA A 32 -39.14 -3.05 12.84
CA ALA A 32 -37.79 -2.60 13.16
C ALA A 32 -36.74 -3.25 12.24
N ILE A 33 -36.93 -4.51 11.86
CA ILE A 33 -36.06 -5.20 10.90
C ILE A 33 -36.22 -4.61 9.49
N ARG A 34 -37.44 -4.30 9.05
CA ARG A 34 -37.69 -3.66 7.75
C ARG A 34 -37.09 -2.25 7.69
N ALA A 35 -37.33 -1.42 8.70
CA ALA A 35 -36.75 -0.09 8.81
C ALA A 35 -35.20 -0.14 8.80
N ARG A 36 -34.62 -1.10 9.55
CA ARG A 36 -33.17 -1.32 9.53
C ARG A 36 -32.67 -1.82 8.18
N SER A 37 -33.42 -2.68 7.50
CA SER A 37 -33.05 -3.17 6.16
C SER A 37 -33.09 -2.06 5.10
N GLU A 38 -34.02 -1.12 5.21
CA GLU A 38 -34.09 0.07 4.34
C GLU A 38 -32.91 1.00 4.59
N THR A 39 -32.53 1.23 5.86
CA THR A 39 -31.31 1.99 6.18
C THR A 39 -30.04 1.29 5.69
N MET A 40 -29.95 -0.05 5.83
CA MET A 40 -28.81 -0.83 5.33
C MET A 40 -28.73 -0.80 3.80
N ALA A 41 -29.86 -0.80 3.10
CA ALA A 41 -29.91 -0.65 1.65
C ALA A 41 -29.45 0.75 1.22
N ALA A 42 -29.90 1.80 1.93
CA ALA A 42 -29.46 3.17 1.68
C ALA A 42 -27.96 3.35 1.94
N ASP A 43 -27.44 2.79 3.04
CA ASP A 43 -26.01 2.83 3.38
C ASP A 43 -25.17 2.04 2.36
N ALA A 44 -25.65 0.87 1.92
CA ALA A 44 -24.98 0.09 0.89
C ALA A 44 -24.94 0.83 -0.46
N GLN A 45 -26.03 1.53 -0.82
CA GLN A 45 -26.07 2.38 -2.00
C GLN A 45 -25.11 3.57 -1.87
N ALA A 46 -25.11 4.27 -0.74
CA ALA A 46 -24.20 5.38 -0.48
C ALA A 46 -22.73 4.95 -0.55
N LEU A 47 -22.40 3.79 0.04
CA LEU A 47 -21.08 3.20 -0.06
C LEU A 47 -20.73 2.82 -1.51
N SER A 48 -21.65 2.20 -2.24
CA SER A 48 -21.45 1.84 -3.65
C SER A 48 -21.19 3.07 -4.52
N THR A 49 -21.98 4.13 -4.34
CA THR A 49 -21.79 5.41 -5.04
C THR A 49 -20.45 6.04 -4.68
N GLU A 50 -20.04 6.01 -3.42
CA GLU A 50 -18.75 6.54 -3.00
C GLU A 50 -17.57 5.72 -3.55
N VAL A 51 -17.68 4.38 -3.56
CA VAL A 51 -16.69 3.47 -4.16
C VAL A 51 -16.59 3.71 -5.67
N GLN A 52 -17.71 3.86 -6.38
CA GLN A 52 -17.74 4.19 -7.79
C GLN A 52 -17.10 5.55 -8.06
N ARG A 53 -17.50 6.59 -7.30
CA ARG A 53 -16.95 7.95 -7.43
C ARG A 53 -15.43 7.97 -7.21
N ARG A 54 -14.94 7.25 -6.19
CA ARG A 54 -13.51 7.11 -5.92
C ARG A 54 -12.81 6.33 -7.02
N GLY A 55 -13.39 5.21 -7.45
CA GLY A 55 -12.86 4.37 -8.52
C GLY A 55 -12.71 5.13 -9.84
N ASP A 56 -13.69 5.94 -10.20
CA ASP A 56 -13.66 6.78 -11.41
C ASP A 56 -12.59 7.87 -11.32
N ALA A 57 -12.42 8.49 -10.15
CA ALA A 57 -11.35 9.45 -9.91
C ALA A 57 -9.97 8.79 -10.05
N PHE A 58 -9.76 7.62 -9.43
CA PHE A 58 -8.51 6.87 -9.55
C PHE A 58 -8.23 6.38 -10.97
N ARG A 59 -9.26 5.94 -11.71
CA ARG A 59 -9.12 5.50 -13.10
C ARG A 59 -8.69 6.65 -14.02
N LYS A 60 -9.30 7.84 -13.89
CA LYS A 60 -8.88 9.04 -14.63
C LYS A 60 -7.46 9.48 -14.27
N ASP A 61 -7.11 9.41 -12.99
CA ASP A 61 -5.75 9.68 -12.52
C ASP A 61 -4.76 8.67 -13.12
N ALA A 62 -5.10 7.37 -13.14
CA ALA A 62 -4.25 6.33 -13.74
C ALA A 62 -4.07 6.52 -15.25
N GLU A 63 -5.14 6.87 -15.97
CA GLU A 63 -5.09 7.18 -17.42
C GLU A 63 -4.18 8.38 -17.70
N THR A 64 -4.26 9.43 -16.88
CA THR A 64 -3.40 10.62 -17.04
C THR A 64 -1.95 10.33 -16.70
N VAL A 65 -1.67 9.56 -15.65
CA VAL A 65 -0.31 9.09 -15.33
C VAL A 65 0.26 8.24 -16.46
N HIS A 66 -0.53 7.31 -16.99
CA HIS A 66 -0.13 6.48 -18.12
C HIS A 66 0.16 7.32 -19.37
N ALA A 67 -0.68 8.30 -19.69
CA ALA A 67 -0.47 9.20 -20.83
C ALA A 67 0.83 10.02 -20.67
N VAL A 68 1.07 10.58 -19.49
CA VAL A 68 2.30 11.34 -19.19
C VAL A 68 3.54 10.43 -19.27
N ALA A 69 3.47 9.22 -18.71
CA ALA A 69 4.55 8.25 -18.78
C ALA A 69 4.87 7.84 -20.23
N MET A 70 3.84 7.56 -21.05
CA MET A 70 4.02 7.20 -22.46
C MET A 70 4.60 8.34 -23.30
N GLU A 71 4.25 9.59 -22.99
CA GLU A 71 4.84 10.75 -23.65
C GLU A 71 6.32 10.93 -23.26
N GLN A 72 6.67 10.74 -21.99
CA GLN A 72 8.06 10.72 -21.54
C GLN A 72 8.88 9.62 -22.24
N VAL A 73 8.32 8.41 -22.39
CA VAL A 73 8.97 7.30 -23.11
C VAL A 73 9.26 7.65 -24.57
N ARG A 74 8.43 8.47 -25.23
CA ARG A 74 8.65 8.91 -26.61
C ARG A 74 9.82 9.89 -26.75
N THR A 75 10.15 10.62 -25.69
CA THR A 75 11.29 11.55 -25.67
C THR A 75 12.64 10.87 -25.40
N ILE A 76 12.63 9.58 -25.05
CA ILE A 76 13.84 8.79 -24.85
C ILE A 76 14.49 8.53 -26.21
N ASP A 77 15.70 9.09 -26.40
CA ASP A 77 16.51 8.80 -27.58
C ASP A 77 17.02 7.35 -27.53
N ARG A 78 16.43 6.51 -28.40
CA ARG A 78 16.79 5.09 -28.52
C ARG A 78 18.26 4.87 -28.88
N ALA A 79 18.94 5.85 -29.48
CA ALA A 79 20.36 5.76 -29.82
C ALA A 79 21.27 5.95 -28.60
N ASN A 80 20.79 6.62 -27.54
CA ASN A 80 21.52 6.89 -26.30
C ASN A 80 21.15 5.94 -25.14
N LEU A 81 20.29 4.95 -25.41
CA LEU A 81 20.05 3.88 -24.44
C LEU A 81 21.33 3.06 -24.25
N PRO A 82 21.68 2.69 -22.99
CA PRO A 82 22.81 1.81 -22.73
C PRO A 82 22.63 0.54 -23.56
N LYS A 83 23.66 0.22 -24.36
CA LYS A 83 23.66 -1.04 -25.10
C LYS A 83 23.65 -2.16 -24.05
N GLY A 84 22.58 -2.94 -24.07
CA GLY A 84 22.47 -4.14 -23.24
C GLY A 84 23.63 -5.11 -23.51
N PRO A 85 23.76 -6.16 -22.69
CA PRO A 85 24.84 -7.14 -22.82
C PRO A 85 24.98 -7.63 -24.28
N ALA A 86 26.20 -7.74 -24.78
CA ALA A 86 26.45 -8.25 -26.12
C ALA A 86 26.17 -9.77 -26.15
N GLY A 87 25.03 -10.17 -26.72
CA GLY A 87 24.62 -11.57 -26.84
C GLY A 87 23.14 -11.73 -27.16
N ALA A 88 22.71 -12.96 -27.47
CA ALA A 88 21.29 -13.28 -27.53
C ALA A 88 20.69 -13.04 -26.13
N VAL A 89 19.68 -12.19 -26.04
CA VAL A 89 18.96 -11.95 -24.79
C VAL A 89 18.24 -13.24 -24.43
N ASP A 90 18.73 -13.92 -23.40
CA ASP A 90 18.01 -15.04 -22.81
C ASP A 90 16.86 -14.48 -21.98
N PHE A 91 15.68 -14.41 -22.62
CA PHE A 91 14.48 -13.90 -21.99
C PHE A 91 14.03 -14.78 -20.83
N ASP A 92 14.38 -16.07 -20.82
CA ASP A 92 14.04 -16.98 -19.73
C ASP A 92 14.93 -16.72 -18.52
N GLU A 93 16.25 -16.52 -18.71
CA GLU A 93 17.17 -16.11 -17.65
C GLU A 93 16.80 -14.72 -17.11
N MET A 94 16.43 -13.79 -17.97
CA MET A 94 16.01 -12.44 -17.56
C MET A 94 14.68 -12.49 -16.81
N ILE A 95 13.71 -13.30 -17.24
CA ILE A 95 12.45 -13.50 -16.52
C ILE A 95 12.68 -14.23 -15.21
N GLN A 96 13.57 -15.21 -15.13
CA GLN A 96 13.91 -15.92 -13.89
C GLN A 96 14.64 -15.02 -12.91
N THR A 97 15.62 -14.24 -13.37
CA THR A 97 16.37 -13.28 -12.55
C THR A 97 15.47 -12.14 -12.10
N ALA A 98 14.66 -11.56 -12.99
CA ALA A 98 13.66 -10.56 -12.62
C ALA A 98 12.60 -11.16 -11.68
N SER A 99 12.14 -12.39 -11.93
CA SER A 99 11.17 -13.06 -11.06
C SER A 99 11.74 -13.45 -9.72
N ALA A 100 13.02 -13.81 -9.60
CA ALA A 100 13.69 -14.08 -8.33
C ALA A 100 13.85 -12.78 -7.53
N ASN A 101 14.40 -11.74 -8.15
CA ASN A 101 14.55 -10.42 -7.52
C ASN A 101 13.21 -9.78 -7.15
N MET A 102 12.15 -10.04 -7.93
CA MET A 102 10.81 -9.53 -7.63
C MET A 102 9.97 -10.51 -6.78
N LYS A 103 10.33 -11.79 -6.62
CA LYS A 103 9.64 -12.69 -5.68
C LYS A 103 10.08 -12.42 -4.24
N ASP A 104 11.32 -11.99 -4.01
CA ASP A 104 11.80 -11.60 -2.69
C ASP A 104 11.22 -10.25 -2.20
N ASN A 105 10.95 -9.31 -3.11
CA ASN A 105 10.65 -7.91 -2.72
C ASN A 105 9.24 -7.40 -3.05
N ARG A 106 8.35 -8.19 -3.69
CA ARG A 106 6.97 -7.74 -4.02
C ARG A 106 5.99 -7.77 -2.82
N GLY A 107 6.47 -8.06 -1.61
CA GLY A 107 5.66 -8.08 -0.38
C GLY A 107 6.45 -7.68 0.87
N SER A 108 7.75 -7.94 0.87
CA SER A 108 8.67 -7.57 1.93
C SER A 108 8.88 -6.06 2.03
N ALA A 109 8.56 -5.49 3.17
CA ALA A 109 8.89 -4.10 3.50
C ALA A 109 10.42 -3.95 3.54
N PRO A 110 10.96 -2.87 2.95
CA PRO A 110 12.37 -2.53 3.05
C PRO A 110 12.82 -2.44 4.51
N GLN A 111 14.02 -2.94 4.82
CA GLN A 111 14.49 -2.98 6.21
C GLN A 111 14.88 -1.60 6.77
N PHE A 112 15.10 -0.60 5.91
CA PHE A 112 15.25 0.81 6.30
C PHE A 112 14.16 1.67 5.65
N MET A 113 13.31 2.26 6.48
CA MET A 113 12.15 3.04 6.07
C MET A 113 12.16 4.43 6.71
N VAL A 114 11.82 5.45 5.93
CA VAL A 114 11.62 6.82 6.42
C VAL A 114 10.21 7.29 6.09
N PHE A 115 9.40 7.45 7.12
CA PHE A 115 8.00 7.87 7.04
C PHE A 115 7.92 9.39 6.94
N VAL A 116 7.22 9.90 5.93
CA VAL A 116 7.11 11.33 5.63
C VAL A 116 5.69 11.73 5.23
N SER A 117 5.46 13.04 5.11
CA SER A 117 4.24 13.63 4.58
C SER A 117 4.56 14.76 3.60
N THR A 118 3.69 14.96 2.61
CA THR A 118 3.77 16.11 1.69
C THR A 118 3.49 17.45 2.38
N SER A 119 2.97 17.44 3.61
CA SER A 119 2.82 18.64 4.43
C SER A 119 4.12 19.13 5.08
N MET A 120 5.21 18.36 4.97
CA MET A 120 6.53 18.78 5.42
C MET A 120 7.11 19.86 4.50
N PRO A 121 8.04 20.71 4.99
CA PRO A 121 8.71 21.70 4.14
C PRO A 121 9.43 21.05 2.95
N GLU A 122 9.29 21.63 1.75
CA GLU A 122 9.85 21.06 0.50
C GLU A 122 11.36 20.81 0.60
N GLN A 123 12.12 21.70 1.24
CA GLN A 123 13.57 21.56 1.41
C GLN A 123 13.93 20.36 2.31
N ALA A 124 13.19 20.14 3.39
CA ALA A 124 13.40 19.01 4.28
C ALA A 124 13.04 17.69 3.58
N LEU A 125 11.93 17.68 2.83
CA LEU A 125 11.49 16.50 2.09
C LEU A 125 12.50 16.12 0.99
N LYS A 126 13.03 17.11 0.25
CA LYS A 126 14.08 16.90 -0.74
C LYS A 126 15.34 16.27 -0.14
N GLN A 127 15.81 16.79 1.00
CA GLN A 127 16.99 16.25 1.68
C GLN A 127 16.75 14.82 2.16
N ILE A 128 15.62 14.58 2.82
CA ILE A 128 15.26 13.25 3.34
C ILE A 128 15.17 12.23 2.20
N ILE A 129 14.54 12.57 1.08
CA ILE A 129 14.43 11.68 -0.08
C ILE A 129 15.82 11.36 -0.65
N ALA A 130 16.66 12.38 -0.83
CA ALA A 130 18.01 12.18 -1.35
C ALA A 130 18.84 11.27 -0.43
N ASP A 131 18.86 11.55 0.87
CA ASP A 131 19.66 10.79 1.83
C ASP A 131 19.13 9.36 2.02
N THR A 132 17.81 9.18 2.06
CA THR A 132 17.19 7.86 2.21
C THR A 132 17.49 6.98 0.99
N SER A 133 17.37 7.55 -0.22
CA SER A 133 17.70 6.85 -1.46
C SER A 133 19.19 6.51 -1.53
N ALA A 134 20.07 7.43 -1.14
CA ALA A 134 21.52 7.21 -1.05
C ALA A 134 21.91 6.11 -0.04
N ALA A 135 21.18 6.01 1.07
CA ALA A 135 21.37 4.96 2.07
C ALA A 135 20.84 3.58 1.63
N GLY A 136 20.10 3.51 0.51
CA GLY A 136 19.43 2.29 0.05
C GLY A 136 18.11 1.98 0.79
N GLY A 137 17.54 2.98 1.47
CA GLY A 137 16.24 2.87 2.14
C GLY A 137 15.08 3.31 1.24
N VAL A 138 13.88 3.22 1.80
CA VAL A 138 12.64 3.66 1.13
C VAL A 138 11.92 4.73 1.95
N VAL A 139 11.49 5.78 1.26
CA VAL A 139 10.64 6.83 1.80
C VAL A 139 9.19 6.41 1.67
N VAL A 140 8.47 6.38 2.78
CA VAL A 140 7.10 5.88 2.86
C VAL A 140 6.13 7.03 3.11
N PHE A 141 5.19 7.23 2.18
CA PHE A 141 4.05 8.12 2.36
C PHE A 141 2.81 7.33 2.76
N ARG A 142 1.95 7.94 3.58
CA ARG A 142 0.71 7.30 4.04
C ARG A 142 -0.33 7.17 2.92
N GLY A 143 -0.31 8.09 1.96
CA GLY A 143 -1.32 8.19 0.91
C GLY A 143 -1.15 9.45 0.09
N PHE A 144 -2.13 9.70 -0.79
CA PHE A 144 -2.13 10.87 -1.66
C PHE A 144 -2.63 12.13 -0.93
N PRO A 145 -1.97 13.29 -1.08
CA PRO A 145 -2.48 14.56 -0.59
C PRO A 145 -3.84 14.85 -1.24
N GLY A 146 -4.82 15.20 -0.41
CA GLY A 146 -6.18 15.50 -0.88
C GLY A 146 -6.86 14.35 -1.65
N ASN A 147 -6.38 13.11 -1.51
CA ASN A 147 -6.84 11.95 -2.28
C ASN A 147 -6.68 12.13 -3.81
N SER A 148 -5.64 12.84 -4.26
CA SER A 148 -5.33 13.04 -5.69
C SER A 148 -3.91 12.56 -6.03
N GLY A 149 -3.82 11.62 -6.97
CA GLY A 149 -2.53 11.14 -7.49
C GLY A 149 -1.79 12.24 -8.26
N LYS A 150 -2.54 13.06 -9.00
CA LYS A 150 -1.99 14.23 -9.71
C LYS A 150 -1.31 15.21 -8.77
N ALA A 151 -1.94 15.53 -7.64
CA ALA A 151 -1.37 16.41 -6.62
C ALA A 151 -0.10 15.82 -5.99
N PHE A 152 -0.08 14.50 -5.78
CA PHE A 152 1.10 13.79 -5.29
C PHE A 152 2.29 13.90 -6.24
N ILE A 153 2.07 13.61 -7.52
CA ILE A 153 3.12 13.66 -8.55
C ILE A 153 3.65 15.10 -8.69
N ALA A 154 2.77 16.09 -8.69
CA ALA A 154 3.16 17.50 -8.75
C ALA A 154 3.96 17.96 -7.51
N ALA A 155 3.70 17.39 -6.33
CA ALA A 155 4.50 17.64 -5.14
C ALA A 155 5.87 16.95 -5.25
N LEU A 156 5.90 15.69 -5.70
CA LEU A 156 7.14 14.94 -5.87
C LEU A 156 8.06 15.54 -6.93
N SER A 157 7.53 16.04 -8.05
CA SER A 157 8.33 16.64 -9.12
C SER A 157 9.12 17.88 -8.68
N LYS A 158 8.77 18.50 -7.55
CA LYS A 158 9.51 19.63 -6.97
C LYS A 158 10.68 19.20 -6.09
N VAL A 159 10.58 18.02 -5.48
CA VAL A 159 11.53 17.55 -4.45
C VAL A 159 12.43 16.44 -4.96
N VAL A 160 11.99 15.66 -5.94
CA VAL A 160 12.75 14.57 -6.54
C VAL A 160 13.50 15.09 -7.76
N THR A 161 14.81 14.89 -7.82
CA THR A 161 15.67 15.39 -8.90
C THR A 161 16.32 14.30 -9.74
N LYS A 162 16.29 13.04 -9.29
CA LYS A 162 16.87 11.89 -9.98
C LYS A 162 15.84 10.76 -10.09
N ASP A 163 15.79 10.07 -11.22
CA ASP A 163 14.86 8.94 -11.43
C ASP A 163 15.02 7.83 -10.39
N GLN A 164 16.25 7.58 -9.94
CA GLN A 164 16.58 6.61 -8.89
C GLN A 164 15.88 6.91 -7.55
N GLN A 165 15.65 8.18 -7.23
CA GLN A 165 14.96 8.59 -6.00
C GLN A 165 13.46 8.26 -6.06
N PHE A 166 12.84 8.26 -7.25
CA PHE A 166 11.46 7.84 -7.41
C PHE A 166 11.29 6.35 -7.10
N ALA A 167 12.26 5.51 -7.45
CA ALA A 167 12.23 4.09 -7.14
C ALA A 167 12.28 3.80 -5.63
N SER A 168 12.85 4.71 -4.85
CA SER A 168 12.90 4.65 -3.38
C SER A 168 11.65 5.22 -2.70
N ILE A 169 10.59 5.59 -3.42
CA ILE A 169 9.36 6.15 -2.82
C ILE A 169 8.23 5.11 -2.87
N GLY A 170 7.65 4.81 -1.71
CA GLY A 170 6.51 3.93 -1.54
C GLY A 170 5.30 4.65 -0.92
N ILE A 171 4.10 4.16 -1.23
CA ILE A 171 2.86 4.60 -0.57
C ILE A 171 2.25 3.37 0.11
N ASP A 172 2.34 3.29 1.43
CA ASP A 172 1.78 2.18 2.18
C ASP A 172 1.23 2.63 3.54
N PRO A 173 -0.10 2.85 3.68
CA PRO A 173 -0.71 3.17 4.96
C PRO A 173 -0.65 2.01 5.97
N ARG A 174 -0.38 0.76 5.54
CA ARG A 174 -0.27 -0.40 6.42
C ARG A 174 1.03 -0.34 7.22
N LEU A 175 2.13 0.13 6.62
CA LEU A 175 3.40 0.32 7.32
C LEU A 175 3.28 1.37 8.44
N PHE A 176 2.58 2.48 8.19
CA PHE A 176 2.29 3.48 9.22
C PHE A 176 1.56 2.86 10.43
N ARG A 177 0.59 1.97 10.19
CA ARG A 177 -0.14 1.28 11.26
C ARG A 177 0.70 0.22 11.97
N ALA A 178 1.46 -0.57 11.22
CA ALA A 178 2.31 -1.63 11.77
C ALA A 178 3.34 -1.05 12.75
N PHE A 179 4.03 0.01 12.35
CA PHE A 179 5.05 0.68 13.18
C PHE A 179 4.50 1.78 14.10
N ASN A 180 3.17 1.93 14.17
CA ASN A 180 2.48 2.92 14.99
C ASN A 180 3.06 4.34 14.83
N VAL A 181 3.21 4.78 13.58
CA VAL A 181 3.77 6.09 13.22
C VAL A 181 2.64 7.10 13.09
N ASP A 182 2.45 7.89 14.14
CA ASP A 182 1.42 8.94 14.19
C ASP A 182 1.97 10.35 13.89
N ALA A 183 3.30 10.50 13.92
CA ALA A 183 4.01 11.74 13.64
C ALA A 183 5.16 11.49 12.65
N VAL A 184 5.42 12.47 11.79
CA VAL A 184 6.47 12.44 10.77
C VAL A 184 7.36 13.69 10.86
N PRO A 185 8.65 13.61 10.49
CA PRO A 185 9.34 12.41 10.00
C PRO A 185 9.60 11.37 11.09
N ALA A 186 9.59 10.10 10.69
CA ALA A 186 9.97 8.99 11.54
C ALA A 186 10.85 8.02 10.75
N MET A 187 11.95 7.58 11.35
CA MET A 187 12.90 6.65 10.76
C MET A 187 12.75 5.32 11.50
N VAL A 188 12.64 4.24 10.75
CA VAL A 188 12.48 2.88 11.27
C VAL A 188 13.49 1.97 10.59
N VAL A 189 14.16 1.14 11.37
CA VAL A 189 15.02 0.06 10.86
C VAL A 189 14.56 -1.25 11.47
N THR A 190 14.29 -2.26 10.64
CA THR A 190 13.86 -3.60 11.08
C THR A 190 15.01 -4.59 11.03
N SER A 191 14.97 -5.62 11.87
CA SER A 191 15.95 -6.72 11.86
C SER A 191 15.76 -7.68 10.69
N THR A 192 14.54 -7.78 10.18
CA THR A 192 14.17 -8.69 9.08
C THR A 192 13.12 -8.04 8.19
N ASP A 193 12.90 -8.67 7.04
CA ASP A 193 11.82 -8.32 6.12
C ASP A 193 10.46 -8.55 6.75
N PHE A 194 9.46 -7.78 6.29
CA PHE A 194 8.13 -7.79 6.89
C PHE A 194 7.03 -7.46 5.88
N THR A 195 6.01 -8.30 5.78
CA THR A 195 4.85 -8.02 4.95
C THR A 195 3.65 -7.69 5.85
N PRO A 196 3.15 -6.42 5.84
CA PRO A 196 1.93 -6.09 6.55
C PRO A 196 0.73 -6.87 6.00
N CYS A 197 -0.20 -7.23 6.87
CA CYS A 197 -1.42 -7.92 6.48
C CYS A 197 -2.33 -7.06 5.60
N ASP A 198 -3.11 -7.74 4.78
CA ASP A 198 -4.08 -7.12 3.89
C ASP A 198 -5.42 -6.89 4.62
N GLY A 199 -5.88 -5.64 4.60
CA GLY A 199 -7.13 -5.22 5.22
C GLY A 199 -7.10 -3.76 5.67
N LEU A 200 -8.26 -3.10 5.64
CA LEU A 200 -8.38 -1.69 6.03
C LEU A 200 -8.09 -1.47 7.53
N THR A 201 -8.40 -2.48 8.35
CA THR A 201 -8.28 -2.43 9.82
C THR A 201 -7.23 -3.40 10.36
N CYS A 202 -6.56 -4.16 9.50
CA CYS A 202 -5.58 -5.13 9.95
C CYS A 202 -4.30 -4.43 10.43
N ARG A 203 -3.75 -4.95 11.53
CA ARG A 203 -2.47 -4.54 12.12
C ARG A 203 -1.62 -5.78 12.32
N SER A 204 -0.55 -5.87 11.54
CA SER A 204 0.49 -6.88 11.76
C SER A 204 1.45 -6.40 12.84
N GLU A 205 1.93 -7.33 13.65
CA GLU A 205 3.02 -7.08 14.58
C GLU A 205 4.35 -7.02 13.80
N PRO A 206 5.08 -5.90 13.82
CA PRO A 206 6.33 -5.78 13.09
C PRO A 206 7.42 -6.65 13.74
N PRO A 207 8.44 -7.08 12.96
CA PRO A 207 9.63 -7.71 13.52
C PRO A 207 10.36 -6.73 14.46
N PRO A 208 11.28 -7.20 15.32
CA PRO A 208 12.12 -6.33 16.14
C PRO A 208 12.71 -5.17 15.33
N PHE A 209 12.53 -3.95 15.83
CA PHE A 209 12.85 -2.73 15.09
C PHE A 209 13.35 -1.63 16.02
N ASP A 210 14.13 -0.71 15.45
CA ASP A 210 14.50 0.55 16.06
C ASP A 210 13.71 1.69 15.41
N ARG A 211 13.35 2.71 16.19
CA ARG A 211 12.59 3.86 15.69
C ARG A 211 13.02 5.17 16.34
N ILE A 212 13.18 6.20 15.52
CA ILE A 212 13.37 7.59 15.93
C ILE A 212 12.29 8.44 15.28
N VAL A 213 11.66 9.31 16.04
CA VAL A 213 10.64 10.25 15.58
C VAL A 213 11.13 11.66 15.85
N GLY A 214 11.02 12.54 14.85
CA GLY A 214 11.36 13.96 15.00
C GLY A 214 12.24 14.47 13.87
N ASN A 215 12.47 15.78 13.87
CA ASN A 215 13.24 16.49 12.84
C ASN A 215 14.75 16.24 13.01
N VAL A 216 15.19 15.05 12.65
CA VAL A 216 16.60 14.63 12.65
C VAL A 216 17.05 14.26 11.24
N THR A 217 18.36 14.29 10.99
CA THR A 217 18.90 13.86 9.69
C THR A 217 18.90 12.34 9.58
N VAL A 218 18.87 11.83 8.35
CA VAL A 218 18.98 10.38 8.08
C VAL A 218 20.29 9.83 8.64
N ARG A 219 21.40 10.55 8.43
CA ARG A 219 22.72 10.20 8.99
C ARG A 219 22.67 10.05 10.51
N TYR A 220 22.13 11.04 11.22
CA TYR A 220 22.03 11.01 12.67
C TYR A 220 21.22 9.81 13.16
N ALA A 221 20.07 9.53 12.54
CA ALA A 221 19.26 8.37 12.90
C ALA A 221 20.02 7.06 12.71
N LEU A 222 20.70 6.89 11.58
CA LEU A 222 21.49 5.69 11.27
C LEU A 222 22.69 5.51 12.19
N GLU A 223 23.41 6.59 12.53
CA GLU A 223 24.49 6.57 13.53
C GLU A 223 23.94 6.15 14.90
N THR A 224 22.84 6.75 15.32
CA THR A 224 22.19 6.41 16.59
C THR A 224 21.77 4.94 16.66
N PHE A 225 21.16 4.40 15.60
CA PHE A 225 20.77 2.99 15.53
C PHE A 225 21.99 2.05 15.49
N SER A 226 23.05 2.43 14.77
CA SER A 226 24.29 1.67 14.69
C SER A 226 24.96 1.55 16.06
N ASP A 227 25.02 2.66 16.81
CA ASP A 227 25.74 2.76 18.07
C ASP A 227 24.96 2.16 19.24
N ALA A 228 23.62 2.26 19.22
CA ALA A 228 22.75 1.67 20.23
C ALA A 228 22.79 0.13 20.24
N ASN A 229 23.30 -0.51 19.19
CA ASN A 229 23.32 -1.97 19.01
C ASN A 229 21.94 -2.62 19.23
N GLY A 230 20.88 -1.94 18.78
CA GLY A 230 19.50 -2.44 18.77
C GLY A 230 19.22 -3.45 17.65
N PRO A 231 17.97 -3.93 17.53
CA PRO A 231 17.59 -4.94 16.54
C PRO A 231 17.92 -4.59 15.08
N GLY A 232 17.87 -3.30 14.73
CA GLY A 232 18.17 -2.78 13.40
C GLY A 232 19.63 -2.37 13.18
N ALA A 233 20.52 -2.51 14.18
CA ALA A 233 21.86 -1.93 14.13
C ALA A 233 22.72 -2.41 12.95
N LEU A 234 22.60 -3.68 12.54
CA LEU A 234 23.34 -4.21 11.39
C LEU A 234 22.90 -3.56 10.06
N ILE A 235 21.59 -3.38 9.90
CA ILE A 235 21.00 -2.72 8.74
C ILE A 235 21.37 -1.24 8.76
N ALA A 236 21.33 -0.59 9.92
CA ALA A 236 21.75 0.79 10.08
C ALA A 236 23.23 1.01 9.69
N LYS A 237 24.13 0.11 10.08
CA LYS A 237 25.56 0.13 9.67
C LYS A 237 25.72 0.05 8.15
N THR A 238 24.96 -0.84 7.51
CA THR A 238 24.98 -1.00 6.06
C THR A 238 24.45 0.25 5.35
N ALA A 239 23.31 0.77 5.81
CA ALA A 239 22.71 1.99 5.28
C ALA A 239 23.61 3.22 5.46
N LEU A 240 24.28 3.34 6.61
CA LEU A 240 25.23 4.42 6.89
C LEU A 240 26.46 4.34 5.97
N ALA A 241 26.96 3.13 5.71
CA ALA A 241 28.06 2.91 4.77
C ALA A 241 27.68 3.31 3.34
N ASN A 242 26.46 2.99 2.90
CA ASN A 242 25.93 3.40 1.59
C ASN A 242 25.81 4.92 1.49
N LEU A 243 25.25 5.57 2.52
CA LEU A 243 25.12 7.03 2.58
C LEU A 243 26.48 7.75 2.50
N GLY A 244 27.55 7.15 3.04
CA GLY A 244 28.91 7.68 2.94
C GLY A 244 29.60 7.48 1.58
N ARG A 245 29.09 6.57 0.73
CA ARG A 245 29.62 6.32 -0.62
C ARG A 245 28.90 7.10 -1.70
N ALA A 246 27.71 7.63 -1.40
CA ALA A 246 26.95 8.42 -2.34
C ALA A 246 27.71 9.73 -2.65
N PRO A 247 27.91 10.08 -3.94
CA PRO A 247 28.67 11.25 -4.37
C PRO A 247 27.91 12.57 -4.13
#